data_AF-A0AAN6E0L5-F1
#
_entry.id   AF-A0AAN6E0L5-F1
#
_cell.length_a   1.000
_cell.length_b   1.000
_cell.length_c   1.000
_cell.angle_alpha   90.00
_cell.angle_beta   90.00
_cell.angle_gamma   90.00
#
_symmetry.space_group_name_H-M   'P 1'
#
loop_
_entity.id
_entity.type
_entity.pdbx_description
1 polymer ?
#
loop_
_entity_poly.entity_id
_entity_poly.type
_entity_poly.pdbx_seq_one_letter_code
_entity_poly.pdbx_strand_id
1 'polypeptide(L)'
;MPEGHYQMEFSIAPTPRLAAGVPFRTPIIVTFSAATITEVDNREDAETFSLSDLSGAWAMISLTTADMQENLAPPRTDLLRGNTADSIHPIDQEQVVDRPTIGYATFRGLVIAEPGQYRLKVNIIDMDSVFYDGSDPSAGVVLPSLYSQVFEVVEGDEHGVCESKVAETITRLRSMGVDC
;
A
#
# COMPACT_ATOMS: atom_id res chain seq x y z
N MET A 1 6.60 -25.76 -4.79
CA MET A 1 6.84 -24.64 -3.86
C MET A 1 5.55 -24.43 -3.09
N PRO A 2 5.55 -24.29 -1.76
CA PRO A 2 4.30 -24.01 -1.05
C PRO A 2 3.81 -22.61 -1.42
N GLU A 3 2.55 -22.53 -1.85
CA GLU A 3 1.79 -21.29 -2.05
C GLU A 3 1.77 -20.53 -0.71
N GLY A 4 2.48 -19.41 -0.64
CA GLY A 4 2.51 -18.59 0.56
C GLY A 4 1.35 -17.63 0.54
N HIS A 5 0.41 -17.74 1.48
CA HIS A 5 -0.61 -16.71 1.67
C HIS A 5 0.05 -15.45 2.27
N TYR A 6 -0.26 -14.26 1.77
CA TYR A 6 0.24 -12.99 2.29
C TYR A 6 -0.88 -12.09 2.78
N GLN A 7 -0.60 -11.33 3.83
CA GLN A 7 -1.43 -10.27 4.36
C GLN A 7 -0.83 -8.91 3.97
N MET A 8 -1.65 -8.02 3.40
CA MET A 8 -1.28 -6.66 3.04
C MET A 8 -1.81 -5.66 4.05
N GLU A 9 -1.01 -4.67 4.44
CA GLU A 9 -1.46 -3.61 5.33
C GLU A 9 -0.76 -2.27 5.10
N PHE A 10 -1.43 -1.17 5.46
CA PHE A 10 -0.80 0.14 5.56
C PHE A 10 0.02 0.20 6.85
N SER A 11 1.33 0.02 6.75
CA SER A 11 2.25 0.32 7.84
C SER A 11 2.31 1.82 8.14
N ILE A 12 2.28 2.66 7.09
CA ILE A 12 2.04 4.11 7.23
C ILE A 12 0.88 4.48 6.31
N ALA A 13 -0.25 4.82 6.92
CA ALA A 13 -1.48 5.22 6.24
C ALA A 13 -1.56 6.77 6.10
N PRO A 14 -2.45 7.30 5.24
CA PRO A 14 -2.68 8.74 5.19
C PRO A 14 -3.17 9.26 6.54
N THR A 15 -2.75 10.46 6.92
CA THR A 15 -3.28 11.11 8.13
C THR A 15 -4.76 11.42 7.94
N PRO A 16 -5.58 11.45 9.01
CA PRO A 16 -7.01 11.71 8.88
C PRO A 16 -7.35 13.06 8.22
N ARG A 17 -6.42 14.01 8.28
CA ARG A 17 -6.57 15.34 7.69
C ARG A 17 -5.28 15.78 7.00
N LEU A 18 -5.40 16.23 5.76
CA LEU A 18 -4.32 16.66 4.87
C LEU A 18 -4.67 18.03 4.25
N ALA A 19 -3.66 18.80 3.88
CA ALA A 19 -3.83 20.06 3.18
C ALA A 19 -3.84 19.84 1.66
N ALA A 20 -4.80 20.44 0.97
CA ALA A 20 -4.84 20.44 -0.49
C ALA A 20 -3.59 21.11 -1.08
N GLY A 21 -2.99 20.50 -2.10
CA GLY A 21 -1.82 20.99 -2.80
C GLY A 21 -0.49 20.84 -2.04
N VAL A 22 -0.50 20.32 -0.82
CA VAL A 22 0.70 20.11 -0.01
C VAL A 22 1.17 18.65 -0.09
N PRO A 23 2.48 18.40 -0.28
CA PRO A 23 3.01 17.04 -0.23
C PRO A 23 2.81 16.37 1.11
N PHE A 24 2.52 15.07 1.07
CA PHE A 24 2.43 14.24 2.26
C PHE A 24 3.77 14.30 2.99
N ARG A 25 3.75 14.69 4.27
CA ARG A 25 4.97 14.82 5.08
C ARG A 25 5.65 13.48 5.32
N THR A 26 4.85 12.44 5.46
CA THR A 26 5.30 11.07 5.69
C THR A 26 4.96 10.22 4.48
N PRO A 27 5.88 9.34 4.03
CA PRO A 27 5.57 8.43 2.94
C PRO A 27 4.42 7.49 3.33
N ILE A 28 3.60 7.12 2.35
CA ILE A 28 2.67 6.01 2.52
C ILE A 28 3.46 4.72 2.32
N ILE A 29 3.35 3.79 3.27
CA ILE A 29 4.09 2.54 3.24
C ILE A 29 3.12 1.38 3.39
N VAL A 30 3.19 0.48 2.42
CA VAL A 30 2.45 -0.77 2.41
C VAL A 30 3.42 -1.91 2.67
N THR A 31 3.06 -2.81 3.58
CA THR A 31 3.88 -3.97 3.94
C THR A 31 3.13 -5.26 3.63
N PHE A 32 3.91 -6.27 3.27
CA PHE A 32 3.45 -7.61 2.92
C PHE A 32 4.02 -8.59 3.95
N SER A 33 3.15 -9.29 4.67
CA SER A 33 3.57 -10.24 5.71
C SER A 33 3.10 -11.64 5.36
N ALA A 34 3.89 -12.65 5.71
CA ALA A 34 3.46 -14.04 5.55
C ALA A 34 2.25 -14.33 6.44
N ALA A 35 1.17 -14.84 5.87
CA ALA A 35 -0.01 -15.25 6.62
C ALA A 35 0.22 -16.64 7.23
N THR A 36 -0.11 -16.77 8.51
CA THR A 36 -0.10 -18.07 9.20
C THR A 36 -1.32 -18.89 8.78
N ILE A 37 -1.11 -20.18 8.49
CA ILE A 37 -2.14 -21.17 8.07
C ILE A 37 -3.40 -21.17 8.98
N THR A 38 -3.26 -20.77 10.24
CA THR A 38 -4.34 -20.74 11.25
C THR A 38 -5.34 -19.58 11.08
N GLU A 39 -5.03 -18.55 10.28
CA GLU A 39 -5.92 -17.40 10.08
C GLU A 39 -6.88 -17.51 8.91
N VAL A 40 -6.73 -18.55 8.07
CA VAL A 40 -7.64 -18.82 6.95
C VAL A 40 -9.09 -19.02 7.43
N ASP A 41 -9.30 -19.36 8.71
CA ASP A 41 -10.61 -19.67 9.28
C ASP A 41 -11.27 -18.55 10.11
N ASN A 42 -10.60 -17.42 10.45
CA ASN A 42 -11.12 -16.54 11.53
C ASN A 42 -10.96 -15.00 11.37
N ARG A 43 -10.59 -14.46 10.21
CA ARG A 43 -10.58 -12.99 9.99
C ARG A 43 -11.21 -12.61 8.66
N GLU A 44 -12.46 -12.13 8.70
CA GLU A 44 -13.23 -11.69 7.52
C GLU A 44 -12.68 -10.42 6.83
N ASP A 45 -11.68 -9.72 7.40
CA ASP A 45 -11.17 -8.44 6.86
C ASP A 45 -9.72 -8.48 6.33
N ALA A 46 -9.02 -9.62 6.41
CA ALA A 46 -7.64 -9.75 5.93
C ALA A 46 -7.59 -10.68 4.72
N GLU A 47 -7.55 -10.10 3.53
CA GLU A 47 -7.49 -10.90 2.30
C GLU A 47 -6.11 -11.57 2.14
N THR A 48 -6.11 -12.89 1.86
CA THR A 48 -4.90 -13.73 1.79
C THR A 48 -4.60 -14.17 0.36
N PHE A 49 -3.36 -13.96 -0.12
CA PHE A 49 -2.99 -14.23 -1.53
C PHE A 49 -1.72 -15.05 -1.70
N SER A 50 -1.69 -15.92 -2.72
CA SER A 50 -0.50 -16.68 -3.12
C SER A 50 0.37 -15.86 -4.08
N LEU A 51 1.61 -15.56 -3.68
CA LEU A 51 2.65 -14.96 -4.53
C LEU A 51 3.93 -15.79 -4.42
N SER A 52 4.39 -16.35 -5.53
CA SER A 52 5.53 -17.28 -5.48
C SER A 52 6.89 -16.57 -5.42
N ASP A 53 6.92 -15.28 -5.73
CA ASP A 53 8.06 -14.36 -5.64
C ASP A 53 7.50 -12.92 -5.75
N LEU A 54 7.97 -11.97 -4.94
CA LEU A 54 7.56 -10.56 -5.03
C LEU A 54 8.42 -9.75 -6.00
N SER A 55 9.47 -10.37 -6.57
CA SER A 55 10.51 -9.69 -7.34
C SER A 55 10.04 -8.98 -8.63
N GLY A 56 8.93 -9.41 -9.24
CA GLY A 56 8.27 -8.73 -10.37
C GLY A 56 6.91 -8.11 -10.06
N ALA A 57 6.54 -7.99 -8.78
CA ALA A 57 5.28 -7.37 -8.39
C ALA A 57 5.41 -5.84 -8.19
N TRP A 58 4.39 -5.11 -8.62
CA TRP A 58 4.32 -3.65 -8.53
C TRP A 58 3.10 -3.22 -7.74
N ALA A 59 3.24 -2.14 -6.97
CA ALA A 59 2.15 -1.52 -6.23
C ALA A 59 1.79 -0.16 -6.86
N MET A 60 0.50 0.09 -7.06
CA MET A 60 -0.04 1.31 -7.63
C MET A 60 -1.08 1.92 -6.71
N ILE A 61 -0.87 3.17 -6.30
CA ILE A 61 -1.82 3.97 -5.55
C ILE A 61 -2.78 4.71 -6.49
N SER A 62 -4.06 4.66 -6.15
CA SER A 62 -5.12 5.47 -6.74
C SER A 62 -5.95 6.16 -5.65
N LEU A 63 -6.65 7.22 -6.02
CA LEU A 63 -7.54 7.99 -5.16
C LEU A 63 -8.99 7.70 -5.55
N THR A 64 -9.82 7.32 -4.58
CA THR A 64 -11.25 7.07 -4.79
C THR A 64 -12.09 8.03 -3.97
N THR A 65 -13.39 8.11 -4.29
CA THR A 65 -14.38 8.72 -3.40
C THR A 65 -14.42 7.98 -2.06
N ALA A 66 -14.90 8.67 -1.00
CA ALA A 66 -14.99 8.10 0.34
C ALA A 66 -15.87 6.84 0.44
N ASP A 67 -16.85 6.71 -0.44
CA ASP A 67 -17.78 5.56 -0.57
C ASP A 67 -17.29 4.47 -1.54
N MET A 68 -16.11 4.67 -2.15
CA MET A 68 -15.47 3.76 -3.11
C MET A 68 -16.28 3.51 -4.40
N GLN A 69 -17.32 4.32 -4.67
CA GLN A 69 -18.11 4.18 -5.90
C GLN A 69 -17.34 4.60 -7.14
N GLU A 70 -16.43 5.58 -7.01
CA GLU A 70 -15.69 6.15 -8.13
C GLU A 70 -14.18 6.17 -7.88
N ASN A 71 -13.42 5.75 -8.90
CA ASN A 71 -11.98 5.95 -8.94
C ASN A 71 -11.67 7.31 -9.59
N LEU A 72 -11.12 8.23 -8.82
CA LEU A 72 -10.92 9.62 -9.22
C LEU A 72 -9.57 9.82 -9.92
N ALA A 73 -8.50 9.23 -9.37
CA ALA A 73 -7.15 9.42 -9.90
C ALA A 73 -6.32 8.13 -9.79
N PRO A 74 -5.78 7.60 -10.91
CA PRO A 74 -6.10 7.96 -12.30
C PRO A 74 -7.60 7.73 -12.62
N PRO A 75 -8.19 8.48 -13.59
CA PRO A 75 -7.55 9.20 -14.69
C PRO A 75 -7.16 10.66 -14.42
N ARG A 76 -7.64 11.29 -13.33
CA ARG A 76 -7.32 12.68 -13.01
C ARG A 76 -5.88 12.83 -12.50
N THR A 77 -4.92 12.92 -13.42
CA THR A 77 -3.49 13.10 -13.11
C THR A 77 -3.17 14.47 -12.50
N ASP A 78 -4.10 15.42 -12.60
CA ASP A 78 -4.05 16.71 -11.95
C ASP A 78 -4.42 16.64 -10.46
N LEU A 79 -5.25 15.66 -10.06
CA LEU A 79 -5.79 15.52 -8.71
C LEU A 79 -4.83 14.81 -7.77
N LEU A 80 -4.30 13.63 -8.15
CA LEU A 80 -3.29 12.90 -7.39
C LEU A 80 -1.95 12.96 -8.15
N ARG A 81 -0.94 13.57 -7.52
CA ARG A 81 0.39 13.76 -8.10
C ARG A 81 1.47 13.13 -7.21
N GLY A 82 2.67 12.98 -7.76
CA GLY A 82 3.82 12.38 -7.08
C GLY A 82 4.07 10.95 -7.56
N ASN A 83 4.80 10.18 -6.76
CA ASN A 83 5.12 8.79 -7.09
C ASN A 83 3.97 7.88 -6.67
N THR A 84 3.06 7.60 -7.61
CA THR A 84 1.89 6.73 -7.38
C THR A 84 2.16 5.26 -7.66
N ALA A 85 3.35 4.90 -8.11
CA ALA A 85 3.75 3.53 -8.40
C ALA A 85 5.10 3.24 -7.73
N ASP A 86 5.26 2.03 -7.20
CA ASP A 86 6.52 1.54 -6.67
C ASP A 86 6.66 0.03 -6.91
N SER A 87 7.90 -0.46 -6.98
CA SER A 87 8.16 -1.89 -6.98
C SER A 87 7.97 -2.45 -5.57
N ILE A 88 7.61 -3.73 -5.46
CA ILE A 88 7.62 -4.38 -4.15
C ILE A 88 9.06 -4.81 -3.84
N HIS A 89 9.61 -4.23 -2.78
CA HIS A 89 10.97 -4.50 -2.32
C HIS A 89 10.96 -5.63 -1.29
N PRO A 90 11.76 -6.70 -1.48
CA PRO A 90 11.87 -7.76 -0.48
C PRO A 90 12.57 -7.26 0.78
N ILE A 91 12.22 -7.89 1.91
CA ILE A 91 12.93 -7.71 3.18
C ILE A 91 13.70 -8.99 3.48
N ASP A 92 15.02 -8.96 3.29
CA ASP A 92 15.90 -10.10 3.53
C ASP A 92 16.37 -10.21 5.00
N GLN A 93 15.94 -9.27 5.85
CA GLN A 93 16.39 -9.21 7.23
C GLN A 93 15.61 -10.19 8.11
N GLU A 94 16.34 -11.03 8.85
CA GLU A 94 15.74 -12.00 9.79
C GLU A 94 14.93 -11.28 10.88
N GLN A 95 13.65 -11.64 11.00
CA GLN A 95 12.74 -11.11 12.01
C GLN A 95 12.32 -12.25 12.95
N VAL A 96 12.54 -12.07 14.25
CA VAL A 96 12.10 -13.02 15.29
C VAL A 96 10.66 -12.68 15.70
N VAL A 97 9.72 -12.82 14.77
CA VAL A 97 8.30 -12.51 14.96
C VAL A 97 7.44 -13.61 14.33
N ASP A 98 6.22 -13.78 14.85
CA ASP A 98 5.27 -14.80 14.38
C ASP A 98 4.84 -14.58 12.92
N ARG A 99 4.89 -13.33 12.45
CA ARG A 99 4.55 -12.93 11.08
C ARG A 99 5.60 -12.01 10.51
N PRO A 100 6.64 -12.54 9.85
CA PRO A 100 7.67 -11.70 9.26
C PRO A 100 7.07 -10.87 8.13
N THR A 101 7.42 -9.59 8.08
CA THR A 101 7.20 -8.77 6.90
C THR A 101 8.21 -9.20 5.83
N ILE A 102 7.71 -9.66 4.70
CA ILE A 102 8.52 -10.23 3.62
C ILE A 102 8.81 -9.20 2.50
N GLY A 103 8.06 -8.10 2.45
CA GLY A 103 8.28 -7.05 1.48
C GLY A 103 7.53 -5.76 1.80
N TYR A 104 7.83 -4.71 1.05
CA TYR A 104 7.20 -3.40 1.20
C TYR A 104 7.15 -2.61 -0.11
N ALA A 105 6.26 -1.62 -0.18
CA ALA A 105 6.21 -0.59 -1.22
C ALA A 105 6.06 0.78 -0.57
N THR A 106 6.71 1.80 -1.14
CA THR A 106 6.83 3.14 -0.57
C THR A 106 6.41 4.22 -1.56
N PHE A 107 5.39 5.00 -1.19
CA PHE A 107 4.88 6.11 -2.00
C PHE A 107 5.26 7.45 -1.35
N ARG A 108 6.28 8.10 -1.93
CA ARG A 108 6.84 9.38 -1.47
C ARG A 108 6.29 10.56 -2.28
N GLY A 109 6.16 11.70 -1.61
CA GLY A 109 5.85 12.97 -2.27
C GLY A 109 4.47 13.02 -2.93
N LEU A 110 3.53 12.21 -2.44
CA LEU A 110 2.14 12.27 -2.90
C LEU A 110 1.54 13.65 -2.59
N VAL A 111 0.75 14.19 -3.51
CA VAL A 111 0.02 15.45 -3.36
C VAL A 111 -1.40 15.25 -3.85
N ILE A 112 -2.39 15.71 -3.08
CA ILE A 112 -3.79 15.78 -3.53
C ILE A 112 -4.15 17.24 -3.74
N ALA A 113 -4.50 17.62 -4.98
CA ALA A 113 -4.63 19.02 -5.37
C ALA A 113 -5.92 19.69 -4.90
N GLU A 114 -7.00 18.92 -4.71
CA GLU A 114 -8.33 19.45 -4.40
C GLU A 114 -8.79 19.00 -3.01
N PRO A 115 -9.51 19.86 -2.27
CA PRO A 115 -10.20 19.50 -1.05
C PRO A 115 -11.32 18.48 -1.28
N GLY A 116 -11.56 17.62 -0.29
CA GLY A 116 -12.60 16.60 -0.34
C GLY A 116 -12.38 15.47 0.64
N GLN A 117 -13.27 14.49 0.62
CA GLN A 117 -13.11 13.25 1.39
C GLN A 117 -12.78 12.11 0.46
N TYR A 118 -11.67 11.43 0.74
CA TYR A 118 -11.10 10.43 -0.15
C TYR A 118 -10.69 9.16 0.59
N ARG A 119 -10.43 8.11 -0.20
CA ARG A 119 -9.66 6.95 0.23
C ARG A 119 -8.51 6.72 -0.76
N LEU A 120 -7.40 6.22 -0.24
CA LEU A 120 -6.35 5.65 -1.06
C LEU A 120 -6.67 4.18 -1.31
N LYS A 121 -6.51 3.76 -2.56
CA LYS A 121 -6.60 2.36 -2.98
C LYS A 121 -5.23 1.95 -3.51
N VAL A 122 -4.67 0.86 -2.99
CA VAL A 122 -3.43 0.27 -3.47
C VAL A 122 -3.81 -0.98 -4.26
N ASN A 123 -3.45 -1.00 -5.54
CA ASN A 123 -3.60 -2.16 -6.40
C ASN A 123 -2.23 -2.81 -6.54
N ILE A 124 -2.16 -4.13 -6.43
CA ILE A 124 -0.93 -4.88 -6.68
C ILE A 124 -1.04 -5.58 -8.02
N ILE A 125 0.00 -5.51 -8.81
CA ILE A 125 0.09 -6.12 -10.13
C ILE A 125 1.27 -7.07 -10.10
N ASP A 126 0.96 -8.36 -10.13
CA ASP A 126 1.96 -9.42 -10.32
C ASP A 126 2.23 -9.56 -11.83
N MET A 127 3.45 -9.23 -12.25
CA MET A 127 3.86 -9.37 -13.64
C MET A 127 4.51 -10.73 -13.92
N ASP A 128 4.89 -11.49 -12.90
CA ASP A 128 5.64 -12.73 -13.02
C ASP A 128 4.73 -13.96 -13.11
N SER A 129 3.53 -13.91 -12.54
CA SER A 129 2.52 -14.97 -12.67
C SER A 129 2.18 -15.31 -14.13
N VAL A 130 2.43 -14.36 -15.05
CA VAL A 130 2.25 -14.52 -16.50
C VAL A 130 3.17 -15.61 -17.09
N PHE A 131 4.33 -15.85 -16.48
CA PHE A 131 5.32 -16.81 -16.99
C PHE A 131 5.10 -18.25 -16.53
N TYR A 132 4.25 -18.48 -15.52
CA TYR A 132 4.11 -19.80 -14.89
C TYR A 132 2.87 -20.58 -15.34
N ASP A 133 1.80 -19.92 -15.78
CA ASP A 133 0.48 -20.57 -15.94
C ASP A 133 -0.01 -20.73 -17.39
N GLY A 134 0.83 -20.42 -18.39
CA GLY A 134 0.48 -20.59 -19.81
C GLY A 134 -0.73 -19.77 -20.28
N SER A 135 -1.18 -18.82 -19.46
CA SER A 135 -2.16 -17.80 -19.80
C SER A 135 -1.54 -16.77 -20.74
N ASP A 136 -2.40 -16.08 -21.49
CA ASP A 136 -2.03 -15.15 -22.56
C ASP A 136 -0.91 -14.18 -22.08
N PRO A 137 0.28 -14.17 -22.70
CA PRO A 137 1.50 -13.55 -22.15
C PRO A 137 1.48 -12.01 -22.06
N SER A 138 0.32 -11.37 -22.14
CA SER A 138 0.21 -9.91 -22.34
C SER A 138 -0.40 -9.12 -21.19
N ALA A 139 -0.89 -9.74 -20.10
CA ALA A 139 -1.49 -9.01 -18.99
C ALA A 139 -1.03 -9.53 -17.62
N GLY A 140 -0.41 -8.66 -16.81
CA GLY A 140 -0.13 -8.93 -15.41
C GLY A 140 -1.41 -9.18 -14.62
N VAL A 141 -1.32 -9.96 -13.54
CA VAL A 141 -2.45 -10.31 -12.68
C VAL A 141 -2.63 -9.21 -11.64
N VAL A 142 -3.81 -8.60 -11.62
CA VAL A 142 -4.18 -7.63 -10.58
C VAL A 142 -4.67 -8.41 -9.36
N LEU A 143 -3.93 -8.31 -8.26
CA LEU A 143 -4.34 -8.87 -6.98
C LEU A 143 -5.37 -7.93 -6.31
N PRO A 144 -6.11 -8.43 -5.32
CA PRO A 144 -7.05 -7.59 -4.59
C PRO A 144 -6.40 -6.39 -3.92
N SER A 145 -7.23 -5.37 -3.77
CA SER A 145 -6.76 -4.02 -3.49
C SER A 145 -6.91 -3.69 -2.02
N LEU A 146 -5.90 -3.02 -1.47
CA LEU A 146 -5.93 -2.52 -0.11
C LEU A 146 -6.52 -1.10 -0.09
N TYR A 147 -7.46 -0.84 0.81
CA TYR A 147 -8.11 0.47 0.94
C TYR A 147 -7.76 1.14 2.27
N SER A 148 -7.45 2.44 2.23
CA SER A 148 -7.25 3.21 3.45
C SER A 148 -8.59 3.51 4.13
N GLN A 149 -8.53 3.97 5.37
CA GLN A 149 -9.64 4.70 5.97
C GLN A 149 -9.94 5.98 5.18
N VAL A 150 -11.15 6.51 5.35
CA VAL A 150 -11.51 7.82 4.80
C VAL A 150 -10.67 8.89 5.50
N PHE A 151 -10.11 9.80 4.71
CA PHE A 151 -9.42 10.99 5.22
C PHE A 151 -9.94 12.23 4.51
N GLU A 152 -9.77 13.37 5.16
CA GLU A 152 -10.21 14.68 4.70
C GLU A 152 -9.03 15.46 4.14
N VAL A 153 -9.20 16.04 2.96
CA VAL A 153 -8.29 17.05 2.39
C VAL A 153 -8.99 18.39 2.52
N VAL A 154 -8.36 19.33 3.23
CA VAL A 154 -8.92 20.66 3.52
C VAL A 154 -8.18 21.76 2.77
N GLU A 155 -8.85 22.89 2.57
CA GLU A 155 -8.21 24.11 2.09
C GLU A 155 -7.30 24.70 3.18
N GLY A 156 -6.04 25.01 2.84
CA GLY A 156 -5.10 25.69 3.73
C GLY A 156 -4.13 24.76 4.50
N ASP A 157 -3.31 25.34 5.38
CA ASP A 157 -2.15 24.69 6.02
C ASP A 157 -2.48 23.78 7.24
N GLU A 158 -3.75 23.46 7.48
CA GLU A 158 -4.17 22.68 8.66
C GLU A 158 -3.84 21.19 8.51
N HIS A 159 -2.61 20.82 8.84
CA HIS A 159 -2.16 19.43 8.85
C HIS A 159 -2.53 18.76 10.17
N GLY A 160 -3.30 17.67 10.11
CA GLY A 160 -3.50 16.79 11.25
C GLY A 160 -2.21 16.02 11.54
N VAL A 161 -1.57 16.31 12.67
CA VAL A 161 -0.32 15.66 13.06
C VAL A 161 -0.61 14.48 14.01
N CYS A 162 -0.27 13.26 13.59
CA CYS A 162 -0.16 12.11 14.48
C CYS A 162 1.31 11.62 14.50
N GLU A 163 2.22 12.51 14.89
CA GLU A 163 3.67 12.35 14.73
C GLU A 163 4.28 11.19 15.54
N SER A 164 3.81 10.96 16.78
CA SER A 164 4.47 10.00 17.69
C SER A 164 4.36 8.55 17.24
N LYS A 165 3.15 8.11 16.87
CA LYS A 165 2.93 6.73 16.40
C LYS A 165 3.62 6.46 15.06
N VAL A 166 3.68 7.46 14.18
CA VAL A 166 4.37 7.34 12.90
C VAL A 166 5.89 7.23 13.09
N ALA A 167 6.48 7.99 14.02
CA ALA A 167 7.92 7.92 14.30
C ALA A 167 8.35 6.54 14.85
N GLU A 168 7.55 5.94 15.74
CA GLU A 168 7.78 4.57 16.22
C GLU A 168 7.72 3.56 15.08
N THR A 169 6.71 3.66 14.20
CA THR A 169 6.60 2.77 13.04
C THR A 169 7.75 2.95 12.07
N ILE A 170 8.17 4.19 11.78
CA ILE A 170 9.36 4.46 10.94
C ILE A 170 10.59 3.81 11.55
N THR A 171 10.78 3.93 12.87
CA THR A 171 11.93 3.32 13.55
C THR A 171 11.91 1.79 13.41
N ARG A 172 10.73 1.17 13.56
CA ARG A 172 10.53 -0.27 13.32
C ARG A 172 10.84 -0.65 11.87
N LEU A 173 10.31 0.09 10.89
CA LEU A 173 10.54 -0.16 9.48
C LEU A 173 12.02 -0.06 9.10
N ARG A 174 12.72 0.98 9.57
CA ARG A 174 14.17 1.12 9.36
C ARG A 174 14.97 -0.01 9.97
N SER A 175 14.53 -0.54 11.12
CA SER A 175 15.18 -1.70 11.75
C SER A 175 15.09 -2.98 10.91
N MET A 176 14.13 -3.04 9.97
CA MET A 176 13.94 -4.12 8.99
C MET A 176 14.54 -3.79 7.61
N GLY A 177 15.30 -2.69 7.48
CA GLY A 177 15.93 -2.31 6.23
C GLY A 177 15.03 -1.59 5.23
N VAL A 178 13.82 -1.16 5.65
CA VAL A 178 12.91 -0.37 4.81
C VAL A 178 13.44 1.07 4.68
N ASP A 179 13.63 1.52 3.44
CA ASP A 179 13.95 2.92 3.15
C ASP A 179 12.70 3.80 3.32
N CYS A 180 12.64 4.57 4.41
CA CYS A 180 11.52 5.43 4.77
C CYS A 180 11.93 6.85 5.14
#